data_AF-A0ABD0W1B1-F1
#
_entry.id   AF-A0ABD0W1B1-F1
#
_cell.length_a   1.000
_cell.length_b   1.000
_cell.length_c   1.000
_cell.angle_alpha   90.00
_cell.angle_beta   90.00
_cell.angle_gamma   90.00
#
_symmetry.space_group_name_H-M   'P 1'
#
loop_
_entity.id
_entity.type
_entity.pdbx_description
1 polymer ?
#
loop_
_entity_poly.entity_id
_entity_poly.type
_entity_poly.pdbx_seq_one_letter_code
_entity_poly.pdbx_strand_id
1 'polypeptide(L)'
;MSARIALRQPWYYGWGFNLPRGQALLDKWNQIPDSTDILVTHCPPLGFLDWVPKKMQRVGCMELLNTVQRRVQPKLHVFGHIHEGYGMMTDGTTTFINASACTVNFQPMNPPIVFDLPNPTRST
;
A
#
# COMPACT_ATOMS: atom_id res chain seq x y z
N MET A 1 1.33 -18.90 3.41
CA MET A 1 1.64 -17.47 3.29
C MET A 1 1.27 -17.11 1.86
N SER A 2 0.22 -16.31 1.69
CA SER A 2 -0.28 -15.88 0.38
C SER A 2 0.12 -14.42 0.14
N ALA A 3 0.85 -14.17 -0.95
CA ALA A 3 1.20 -12.83 -1.38
C ALA A 3 0.39 -12.43 -2.61
N ARG A 4 -0.12 -11.19 -2.64
CA ARG A 4 -0.86 -10.64 -3.78
C ARG A 4 -0.33 -9.30 -4.20
N ILE A 5 -0.16 -9.14 -5.51
CA ILE A 5 0.29 -7.91 -6.15
C ILE A 5 -0.89 -7.30 -6.89
N ALA A 6 -1.23 -6.07 -6.56
CA ALA A 6 -2.28 -5.30 -7.23
C ALA A 6 -1.74 -3.92 -7.65
N LEU A 7 -1.20 -3.84 -8.87
CA LEU A 7 -0.60 -2.62 -9.43
C LEU A 7 -1.67 -1.64 -9.93
N ARG A 8 -2.28 -0.88 -9.02
CA ARG A 8 -3.17 0.26 -9.35
C ARG A 8 -2.95 1.44 -8.40
N GLN A 9 -3.38 2.62 -8.84
CA GLN A 9 -3.38 3.86 -8.07
C GLN A 9 -4.51 4.81 -8.51
N PRO A 10 -4.93 5.73 -7.62
CA PRO A 10 -5.77 6.86 -8.02
C PRO A 10 -5.11 7.66 -9.15
N TRP A 11 -5.95 8.16 -10.06
CA TRP A 11 -5.48 8.93 -11.22
C TRP A 11 -4.51 10.07 -10.82
N TYR A 12 -3.35 10.08 -11.46
CA TYR A 12 -2.35 11.14 -11.33
C TYR A 12 -1.60 11.36 -12.66
N TYR A 13 -1.74 12.56 -13.26
CA TYR A 13 -1.06 13.01 -14.49
C TYR A 13 -1.02 11.99 -15.65
N GLY A 14 -1.99 11.08 -15.75
CA GLY A 14 -1.99 10.04 -16.79
C GLY A 14 -0.83 9.04 -16.71
N TRP A 15 -0.14 8.95 -15.57
CA TRP A 15 0.91 7.95 -15.32
C TRP A 15 0.40 6.50 -15.36
N GLY A 16 1.32 5.54 -15.30
CA GLY A 16 1.00 4.11 -15.28
C GLY A 16 0.06 3.73 -14.13
N PHE A 17 -0.67 2.63 -14.27
CA PHE A 17 -1.50 2.03 -13.21
C PHE A 17 -2.70 2.88 -12.72
N ASN A 18 -3.02 3.99 -13.38
CA ASN A 18 -4.11 4.88 -13.00
C ASN A 18 -5.50 4.24 -13.16
N LEU A 19 -6.38 4.51 -12.19
CA LEU A 19 -7.83 4.36 -12.27
C LEU A 19 -8.51 5.57 -11.60
N PRO A 20 -9.73 5.96 -12.02
CA PRO A 20 -10.48 7.00 -11.32
C PRO A 20 -10.83 6.54 -9.89
N ARG A 21 -10.87 7.49 -8.95
CA ARG A 21 -11.30 7.23 -7.57
C ARG A 21 -12.75 6.73 -7.54
N GLY A 22 -13.13 6.02 -6.47
CA GLY A 22 -14.45 5.41 -6.32
C GLY A 22 -14.53 4.02 -6.97
N GLN A 23 -15.61 3.74 -7.70
CA GLN A 23 -16.00 2.39 -8.10
C GLN A 23 -14.91 1.63 -8.87
N ALA A 24 -14.20 2.27 -9.81
CA ALA A 24 -13.18 1.59 -10.60
C ALA A 24 -12.01 1.06 -9.75
N LEU A 25 -11.60 1.82 -8.73
CA LEU A 25 -10.60 1.35 -7.77
C LEU A 25 -11.18 0.26 -6.86
N LEU A 26 -12.41 0.44 -6.36
CA LEU A 26 -13.08 -0.54 -5.53
C LEU A 26 -13.21 -1.90 -6.24
N ASP A 27 -13.64 -1.91 -7.50
CA ASP A 27 -13.75 -3.13 -8.32
C ASP A 27 -12.41 -3.84 -8.47
N LYS A 28 -11.32 -3.08 -8.54
CA LYS A 28 -9.98 -3.66 -8.54
C LYS A 28 -9.65 -4.28 -7.20
N TRP A 29 -9.87 -3.57 -6.11
CA TRP A 29 -9.53 -4.03 -4.76
C TRP A 29 -10.39 -5.21 -4.32
N ASN A 30 -11.62 -5.32 -4.82
CA ASN A 30 -12.50 -6.48 -4.62
C ASN A 30 -11.93 -7.78 -5.20
N GLN A 31 -10.96 -7.72 -6.11
CA GLN A 31 -10.28 -8.91 -6.64
C GLN A 31 -9.21 -9.46 -5.69
N ILE A 32 -8.88 -8.74 -4.60
CA ILE A 32 -7.92 -9.22 -3.59
C ILE A 32 -8.61 -10.29 -2.73
N PRO A 33 -8.10 -11.54 -2.67
CA PRO A 33 -8.66 -12.57 -1.82
C PRO A 33 -8.55 -12.24 -0.32
N ASP A 34 -9.54 -12.67 0.47
CA ASP A 34 -9.59 -12.44 1.92
C ASP A 34 -8.45 -13.17 2.66
N SER A 35 -7.90 -14.25 2.08
CA SER A 35 -6.78 -15.02 2.66
C SER A 35 -5.39 -14.43 2.37
N THR A 36 -5.30 -13.16 1.97
CA THR A 36 -4.03 -12.52 1.62
C THR A 36 -3.26 -12.15 2.89
N ASP A 37 -2.09 -12.79 3.11
CA ASP A 37 -1.20 -12.43 4.22
C ASP A 37 -0.37 -11.18 3.92
N ILE A 38 0.09 -11.06 2.66
CA ILE A 38 0.96 -9.97 2.20
C ILE A 38 0.32 -9.31 0.98
N LEU A 39 -0.01 -8.03 1.10
CA LEU A 39 -0.53 -7.22 0.00
C LEU A 39 0.55 -6.27 -0.52
N VAL A 40 0.74 -6.23 -1.82
CA VAL A 40 1.63 -5.27 -2.50
C VAL A 40 0.81 -4.41 -3.46
N THR A 41 0.79 -3.11 -3.26
CA THR A 41 0.16 -2.14 -4.16
C THR A 41 1.14 -1.09 -4.62
N HIS A 42 0.80 -0.32 -5.67
CA HIS A 42 1.65 0.79 -6.07
C HIS A 42 1.46 2.00 -5.14
N CYS A 43 0.21 2.40 -4.89
CA CYS A 43 -0.12 3.53 -4.03
C CYS A 43 -0.41 3.12 -2.57
N PRO A 44 -0.26 4.05 -1.61
CA PRO A 44 -0.69 3.85 -0.23
C PRO A 44 -2.22 3.83 -0.06
N PRO A 45 -2.74 3.14 0.98
CA PRO A 45 -4.08 3.41 1.49
C PRO A 45 -4.12 4.80 2.16
N LEU A 46 -5.31 5.41 2.22
CA LEU A 46 -5.49 6.72 2.87
C LEU A 46 -5.02 6.68 4.34
N GLY A 47 -4.26 7.68 4.77
CA GLY A 47 -3.86 7.85 6.18
C GLY A 47 -2.55 7.16 6.58
N PHE A 48 -2.01 6.24 5.76
CA PHE A 48 -0.76 5.55 6.05
C PHE A 48 0.32 5.96 5.05
N LEU A 49 1.33 6.70 5.54
CA LEU A 49 2.52 7.07 4.78
C LEU A 49 2.21 7.76 3.41
N ASP A 50 1.13 8.54 3.37
CA ASP A 50 0.54 9.13 2.18
C ASP A 50 0.43 10.67 2.23
N TRP A 51 1.13 11.31 3.17
CA TRP A 51 1.19 12.77 3.28
C TRP A 51 2.13 13.35 2.24
N VAL A 52 1.67 14.38 1.52
CA VAL A 52 2.48 15.14 0.57
C VAL A 52 2.61 16.58 1.09
N PRO A 53 3.72 16.96 1.76
CA PRO A 53 3.93 18.28 2.34
C PRO A 53 3.74 19.42 1.33
N LYS A 54 4.25 19.27 0.11
CA LYS A 54 4.12 20.30 -0.95
C LYS A 54 2.68 20.63 -1.32
N LYS A 55 1.75 19.69 -1.08
CA LYS A 55 0.32 19.85 -1.37
C LYS A 55 -0.53 20.00 -0.11
N MET A 56 0.08 19.94 1.07
CA MET A 56 -0.59 19.95 2.37
C MET A 56 -1.79 19.01 2.44
N GLN A 57 -1.65 17.80 1.86
CA GLN A 57 -2.77 16.86 1.74
C GLN A 57 -2.33 15.40 1.84
N ARG A 58 -3.29 14.56 2.20
CA ARG A 58 -3.24 13.10 2.13
C ARG A 58 -3.71 12.65 0.75
N VAL A 59 -2.97 11.76 0.09
CA VAL A 59 -3.27 11.34 -1.29
C VAL A 59 -3.59 9.85 -1.42
N GLY A 60 -3.58 9.09 -0.33
CA GLY A 60 -3.87 7.66 -0.36
C GLY A 60 -5.28 7.33 -0.86
N CYS A 61 -5.50 6.05 -1.17
CA CYS A 61 -6.78 5.55 -1.67
C CYS A 61 -7.71 5.15 -0.51
N MET A 62 -8.91 5.73 -0.46
CA MET A 62 -9.91 5.43 0.57
C MET A 62 -10.50 4.04 0.39
N GLU A 63 -10.75 3.62 -0.86
CA GLU A 63 -11.28 2.29 -1.19
C GLU A 63 -10.28 1.18 -0.81
N LEU A 64 -8.99 1.46 -0.98
CA LEU A 64 -7.92 0.56 -0.56
C LEU A 64 -7.84 0.47 0.97
N LEU A 65 -7.94 1.59 1.68
CA LEU A 65 -7.99 1.61 3.14
C LEU A 65 -9.15 0.76 3.66
N ASN A 66 -10.36 0.96 3.13
CA ASN A 66 -11.53 0.18 3.52
C ASN A 66 -11.34 -1.32 3.24
N THR A 67 -10.75 -1.67 2.09
CA THR A 67 -10.44 -3.05 1.74
C THR A 67 -9.47 -3.68 2.73
N VAL A 68 -8.39 -2.98 3.08
CA VAL A 68 -7.33 -3.46 3.98
C VAL A 68 -7.85 -3.59 5.40
N GLN A 69 -8.48 -2.56 5.96
CA GLN A 69 -8.86 -2.58 7.38
C GLN A 69 -10.14 -3.37 7.67
N ARG A 70 -11.08 -3.45 6.73
CA ARG A 70 -12.40 -4.04 7.01
C ARG A 70 -12.58 -5.45 6.47
N ARG A 71 -11.84 -5.84 5.42
CA ARG A 71 -12.06 -7.12 4.74
C ARG A 71 -10.83 -8.01 4.73
N VAL A 72 -9.75 -7.56 4.09
CA VAL A 72 -8.59 -8.43 3.83
C VAL A 72 -7.70 -8.57 5.06
N GLN A 73 -7.48 -7.47 5.79
CA GLN A 73 -6.66 -7.42 7.01
C GLN A 73 -5.32 -8.18 6.88
N PRO A 74 -4.52 -7.89 5.83
CA PRO A 74 -3.24 -8.55 5.62
C PRO A 74 -2.29 -8.25 6.79
N LYS A 75 -1.39 -9.17 7.12
CA LYS A 75 -0.35 -8.93 8.13
C LYS A 75 0.61 -7.83 7.69
N LEU A 76 0.86 -7.77 6.37
CA LEU A 76 1.78 -6.82 5.76
C LEU A 76 1.18 -6.20 4.50
N HIS A 77 1.20 -4.87 4.41
CA HIS A 77 0.85 -4.11 3.21
C HIS A 77 2.04 -3.25 2.78
N VAL A 78 2.66 -3.61 1.66
CA VAL A 78 3.79 -2.89 1.07
C VAL A 78 3.33 -2.06 -0.11
N PHE A 79 3.79 -0.81 -0.18
CA PHE A 79 3.55 0.11 -1.28
C PHE A 79 4.70 1.09 -1.45
N GLY A 80 4.57 2.02 -2.39
CA GLY A 80 5.55 3.09 -2.61
C GLY A 80 4.85 4.36 -3.07
N HIS A 81 5.32 4.91 -4.19
CA HIS A 81 4.76 6.06 -4.91
C HIS A 81 4.91 7.42 -4.20
N ILE A 82 4.66 7.50 -2.90
CA ILE A 82 4.80 8.73 -2.11
C ILE A 82 6.18 8.76 -1.47
N HIS A 83 7.14 9.42 -2.12
CA HIS A 83 8.54 9.39 -1.70
C HIS A 83 8.77 10.04 -0.32
N GLU A 84 7.95 11.04 0.02
CA GLU A 84 7.94 11.69 1.34
C GLU A 84 7.54 10.74 2.48
N GLY A 85 6.82 9.67 2.14
CA GLY A 85 6.28 8.73 3.10
C GLY A 85 7.16 7.52 3.36
N TYR A 86 8.40 7.46 2.87
CA TYR A 86 9.28 6.30 3.13
C TYR A 86 9.33 5.97 4.63
N GLY A 87 9.07 4.70 4.97
CA GLY A 87 9.04 4.26 6.37
C GLY A 87 7.99 3.18 6.63
N MET A 88 7.61 3.05 7.91
CA MET A 88 6.69 2.02 8.40
C MET A 88 5.67 2.59 9.39
N MET A 89 4.46 2.07 9.37
CA MET A 89 3.39 2.32 10.34
C MET A 89 2.64 1.03 10.65
N THR A 90 1.85 0.99 11.72
CA THR A 90 0.93 -0.11 12.02
C THR A 90 -0.36 0.42 12.62
N ASP A 91 -1.47 -0.27 12.37
CA ASP A 91 -2.74 -0.07 13.07
C ASP A 91 -3.02 -1.14 14.14
N GLY A 92 -2.02 -1.95 14.47
CA GLY A 92 -2.13 -3.09 15.40
C GLY A 92 -2.51 -4.41 14.75
N THR A 93 -3.07 -4.37 13.53
CA THR A 93 -3.43 -5.57 12.75
C THR A 93 -2.53 -5.71 11.53
N THR A 94 -2.44 -4.66 10.72
CA THR A 94 -1.63 -4.59 9.50
C THR A 94 -0.36 -3.78 9.76
N THR A 95 0.77 -4.25 9.28
CA THR A 95 1.98 -3.42 9.14
C THR A 95 2.00 -2.80 7.75
N PHE A 96 2.15 -1.49 7.66
CA PHE A 96 2.19 -0.73 6.42
C PHE A 96 3.62 -0.26 6.15
N ILE A 97 4.16 -0.59 4.97
CA ILE A 97 5.51 -0.22 4.56
C ILE A 97 5.46 0.59 3.27
N ASN A 98 5.96 1.82 3.32
CA ASN A 98 6.28 2.58 2.13
C ASN A 98 7.75 2.35 1.78
N ALA A 99 7.98 1.49 0.78
CA ALA A 99 9.29 1.08 0.30
C ALA A 99 9.76 1.94 -0.89
N SER A 100 9.40 3.23 -0.93
CA SER A 100 9.89 4.15 -1.97
C SER A 100 11.42 4.23 -1.90
N ALA A 101 12.12 3.60 -2.84
CA ALA A 101 13.60 3.64 -2.91
C ALA A 101 14.12 5.05 -3.23
N CYS A 102 13.35 5.81 -4.02
CA CYS A 102 13.69 7.17 -4.38
C CYS A 102 13.20 8.19 -3.35
N THR A 103 14.01 9.22 -3.13
CA THR A 103 13.64 10.42 -2.38
C THR A 103 12.80 11.38 -3.23
N VAL A 104 12.30 12.47 -2.64
CA VAL A 104 11.57 13.54 -3.36
C VAL A 104 12.35 14.17 -4.53
N ASN A 105 13.68 14.03 -4.52
CA ASN A 105 14.57 14.52 -5.58
C ASN A 105 14.90 13.43 -6.62
N PHE A 106 14.11 12.35 -6.62
CA PHE A 106 14.25 11.19 -7.53
C PHE A 106 15.61 10.47 -7.44
N GLN A 107 16.29 10.59 -6.29
CA GLN A 107 17.54 9.90 -6.03
C GLN A 107 17.27 8.59 -5.27
N PRO A 108 17.79 7.42 -5.70
CA PRO A 108 17.56 6.11 -5.09
C PRO A 108 18.38 5.91 -3.82
N MET A 109 18.11 6.73 -2.80
CA MET A 109 18.93 6.83 -1.58
C MET A 109 18.26 6.21 -0.35
N ASN A 110 16.97 5.89 -0.41
CA ASN A 110 16.31 5.26 0.73
C ASN A 110 16.76 3.79 0.83
N PRO A 111 17.25 3.35 1.99
CA PRO A 111 17.75 1.99 2.13
C PRO A 111 16.60 0.98 2.03
N PRO A 112 16.89 -0.29 1.68
CA PRO A 112 15.91 -1.36 1.76
C PRO A 112 15.38 -1.52 3.18
N ILE A 113 14.07 -1.74 3.31
CA ILE A 113 13.44 -2.11 4.57
C ILE A 113 13.39 -3.63 4.64
N VAL A 114 14.01 -4.21 5.66
CA VAL A 114 13.96 -5.64 5.95
C VAL A 114 12.84 -5.89 6.96
N PHE A 115 11.96 -6.85 6.66
CA PHE A 115 10.84 -7.20 7.53
C PHE A 115 10.64 -8.71 7.60
N ASP A 116 10.61 -9.24 8.81
CA ASP A 116 10.44 -10.67 9.08
C ASP A 116 8.99 -10.99 9.42
N LEU A 117 8.44 -12.01 8.76
CA LEU A 117 7.13 -12.56 9.07
C LEU A 117 7.27 -14.00 9.58
N PRO A 118 6.50 -14.39 10.61
CA PRO A 118 6.47 -15.78 11.03
C PRO A 118 5.92 -16.65 9.91
N ASN A 119 6.48 -17.86 9.77
CA ASN A 119 5.94 -18.86 8.86
C ASN A 119 4.47 -19.17 9.19
N PRO A 120 3.66 -19.54 8.18
CA PRO A 120 2.30 -19.99 8.42
C PRO A 120 2.30 -21.15 9.41
N THR A 121 1.43 -21.08 10.41
CA THR A 121 1.15 -22.24 11.25
C THR A 121 0.51 -23.31 10.37
N ARG A 122 1.12 -24.51 10.33
CA ARG A 122 0.48 -25.68 9.74
C ARG A 122 -0.69 -26.04 10.65
N SER A 123 -1.92 -25.88 10.17
CA SER A 123 -3.08 -26.53 10.79
C SER A 123 -2.90 -28.04 10.61
N THR A 124 -2.67 -28.75 11.71
CA THR A 124 -2.72 -30.22 11.79
C THR A 124 -4.12 -30.73 11.55
#